data_AF-A0A951HGZ9-F1
#
_entry.id   AF-A0A951HGZ9-F1
#
_cell.length_a   1.000
_cell.length_b   1.000
_cell.length_c   1.000
_cell.angle_alpha   90.00
_cell.angle_beta   90.00
_cell.angle_gamma   90.00
#
_symmetry.space_group_name_H-M   'P 1'
#
loop_
_entity.id
_entity.type
_entity.pdbx_description
1 polymer ?
#
loop_
_entity_poly.entity_id
_entity_poly.type
_entity_poly.pdbx_seq_one_letter_code
_entity_poly.pdbx_strand_id
1 'polypeptide(L)'
;MTQNCNCHGAGGQNSQTVAATLERPRYSPGLILEDSDLTAAVDYTRSLSRLLFRNLFGCGVICGLTVKVDEECGLNVTVSPGLALDGCGDPQQLPSPVTIAFDKRKAEQIRKDAKPFWVILCGKEKLCQPRSLVCEADDYDGATQATRIRALSEVTVSFEAPDCICGCPNPGDSAPSDMAAAPSAGRADAAVSPSPSGRNTCNDDHDTRTDCAEDCGCGSACGCGCCVLLARISLVNGVWRPLHKGVRRLVRPAMVGDREPGAPVAAAAVAAPQAIVVPPPPPTPDPVPVDPKAPPPANPA
;
A
#
# COMPACT_ATOMS: atom_id res chain seq x y z
N MET A 1 -12.52 -7.35 42.40
CA MET A 1 -11.07 -7.57 42.61
C MET A 1 -10.32 -7.23 41.33
N THR A 2 -9.93 -5.97 41.20
CA THR A 2 -8.92 -5.51 40.24
C THR A 2 -7.58 -6.06 40.70
N GLN A 3 -7.07 -7.08 40.03
CA GLN A 3 -5.67 -7.47 40.17
C GLN A 3 -4.86 -6.34 39.56
N ASN A 4 -4.45 -5.39 40.41
CA ASN A 4 -3.31 -4.54 40.09
C ASN A 4 -2.13 -5.49 39.96
N CYS A 5 -1.76 -5.84 38.72
CA CYS A 5 -0.51 -6.51 38.41
C CYS A 5 0.63 -5.52 38.70
N ASN A 6 0.88 -5.27 39.98
CA ASN A 6 2.06 -4.55 40.45
C ASN A 6 3.19 -5.58 40.45
N CYS A 7 3.73 -5.85 39.26
CA CYS A 7 4.88 -6.74 39.12
C CYS A 7 6.08 -6.08 39.80
N HIS A 8 6.39 -6.64 40.97
CA HIS A 8 7.65 -6.60 41.72
C HIS A 8 7.94 -5.39 42.60
N GLY A 9 7.76 -5.62 43.90
CA GLY A 9 8.39 -4.84 44.98
C GLY A 9 9.91 -5.00 44.99
N ALA A 10 10.60 -4.34 44.07
CA ALA A 10 12.01 -4.01 44.19
C ALA A 10 12.11 -2.48 44.37
N GLY A 11 12.45 -2.04 45.58
CA GLY A 11 12.66 -0.62 45.86
C GLY A 11 13.67 -0.01 44.89
N GLY A 12 13.27 1.06 44.20
CA GLY A 12 14.14 1.82 43.29
C GLY A 12 13.75 1.85 41.81
N GLN A 13 12.61 1.27 41.39
CA GLN A 13 12.17 1.34 39.99
C GLN A 13 11.20 2.51 39.74
N ASN A 14 11.50 3.30 38.70
CA ASN A 14 10.57 4.28 38.13
C ASN A 14 9.73 3.57 37.07
N SER A 15 8.46 3.28 37.36
CA SER A 15 7.51 2.72 36.40
C SER A 15 6.31 3.64 36.21
N GLN A 16 5.81 3.71 34.98
CA GLN A 16 4.58 4.41 34.63
C GLN A 16 3.66 3.43 33.91
N THR A 17 2.42 3.32 34.39
CA THR A 17 1.39 2.51 33.75
C THR A 17 0.58 3.39 32.81
N VAL A 18 0.47 2.97 31.55
CA VAL A 18 -0.41 3.59 30.55
C VAL A 18 -1.46 2.57 30.16
N ALA A 19 -2.72 3.00 30.07
CA ALA A 19 -3.81 2.13 29.64
C ALA A 19 -3.65 1.78 28.15
N ALA A 20 -3.79 0.50 27.82
CA ALA A 20 -3.90 0.07 26.44
C ALA A 20 -5.28 0.46 25.86
N THR A 21 -5.37 0.57 24.53
CA THR A 21 -6.60 0.94 23.83
C THR A 21 -7.61 -0.20 23.67
N LEU A 22 -7.18 -1.46 23.84
CA LEU A 22 -8.05 -2.63 23.70
C LEU A 22 -8.64 -3.03 25.05
N GLU A 23 -9.97 -3.03 25.13
CA GLU A 23 -10.71 -3.47 26.30
C GLU A 23 -11.34 -4.85 26.05
N ARG A 24 -11.15 -5.77 26.99
CA ARG A 24 -11.68 -7.14 26.90
C ARG A 24 -12.81 -7.32 27.92
N PRO A 25 -13.98 -7.85 27.54
CA PRO A 25 -15.03 -8.16 28.50
C PRO A 25 -14.61 -9.28 29.45
N ARG A 26 -15.04 -9.17 30.71
CA ARG A 26 -14.77 -10.14 31.77
C ARG A 26 -16.06 -10.75 32.27
N TYR A 27 -16.30 -12.01 31.91
CA TYR A 27 -17.45 -12.77 32.39
C TYR A 27 -17.22 -13.33 33.79
N SER A 28 -18.27 -13.31 34.63
CA SER A 28 -18.23 -13.87 35.98
C SER A 28 -19.51 -14.64 36.30
N PRO A 29 -19.47 -15.63 37.21
CA PRO A 29 -20.67 -16.37 37.59
C PRO A 29 -21.76 -15.45 38.13
N GLY A 30 -22.99 -15.63 37.65
CA GLY A 30 -24.15 -14.80 38.03
C GLY A 30 -24.28 -13.49 37.26
N LEU A 31 -23.37 -13.17 36.32
CA LEU A 31 -23.51 -12.04 35.42
C LEU A 31 -24.61 -12.32 34.39
N ILE A 32 -25.57 -11.40 34.26
CA ILE A 32 -26.56 -11.41 33.18
C ILE A 32 -25.86 -10.82 31.95
N LEU A 33 -25.86 -11.57 30.84
CA LEU A 33 -25.22 -11.13 29.60
C LEU A 33 -26.14 -10.22 28.82
N GLU A 34 -25.66 -9.02 28.50
CA GLU A 34 -26.32 -8.09 27.60
C GLU A 34 -25.78 -8.25 26.17
N ASP A 35 -26.50 -7.70 25.20
CA ASP A 35 -26.05 -7.65 23.80
C ASP A 35 -24.75 -6.84 23.64
N SER A 36 -24.57 -5.82 24.50
CA SER A 36 -23.38 -4.98 24.58
C SER A 36 -22.14 -5.80 24.95
N ASP A 37 -22.23 -6.72 25.92
CA ASP A 37 -21.13 -7.60 26.34
C ASP A 37 -20.69 -8.53 25.21
N LEU A 38 -21.66 -9.12 24.51
CA LEU A 38 -21.40 -10.03 23.39
C LEU A 38 -20.79 -9.28 22.20
N THR A 39 -21.28 -8.08 21.91
CA THR A 39 -20.74 -7.20 20.87
C THR A 39 -19.30 -6.79 21.21
N ALA A 40 -19.04 -6.37 22.45
CA ALA A 40 -17.70 -6.02 22.93
C ALA A 40 -16.72 -7.19 22.81
N ALA A 41 -17.16 -8.43 23.03
CA ALA A 41 -16.30 -9.61 22.84
C ALA A 41 -15.90 -9.80 21.37
N VAL A 42 -16.84 -9.63 20.43
CA VAL A 42 -16.56 -9.71 19.00
C VAL A 42 -15.64 -8.56 18.58
N ASP A 43 -15.93 -7.34 19.00
CA ASP A 43 -15.16 -6.14 18.65
C ASP A 43 -13.73 -6.20 19.20
N TYR A 44 -13.52 -6.72 20.40
CA TYR A 44 -12.19 -6.98 20.95
C TYR A 44 -11.38 -7.91 20.04
N THR A 45 -11.95 -9.04 19.63
CA THR A 45 -11.22 -10.01 18.77
C THR A 45 -10.93 -9.44 17.38
N ARG A 46 -11.88 -8.70 16.80
CA ARG A 46 -11.73 -8.01 15.50
C ARG A 46 -10.66 -6.93 15.58
N SER A 47 -10.67 -6.11 16.62
CA SER A 47 -9.70 -5.03 16.83
C SER A 47 -8.30 -5.56 17.14
N LEU A 48 -8.19 -6.62 17.95
CA LEU A 48 -6.92 -7.31 18.18
C LEU A 48 -6.35 -7.88 16.87
N SER A 49 -7.18 -8.54 16.06
CA SER A 49 -6.74 -9.10 14.77
C SER A 49 -6.29 -8.00 13.80
N ARG A 50 -7.05 -6.90 13.69
CA ARG A 50 -6.67 -5.72 12.90
C ARG A 50 -5.34 -5.13 13.36
N LEU A 51 -5.15 -4.98 14.67
CA LEU A 51 -3.91 -4.49 15.26
C LEU A 51 -2.75 -5.42 14.88
N LEU A 52 -2.88 -6.73 15.06
CA LEU A 52 -1.83 -7.69 14.72
C LEU A 52 -1.52 -7.68 13.22
N PHE A 53 -2.53 -7.72 12.36
CA PHE A 53 -2.32 -7.76 10.92
C PHE A 53 -1.70 -6.47 10.38
N ARG A 54 -2.15 -5.30 10.84
CA ARG A 54 -1.56 -4.03 10.45
C ARG A 54 -0.10 -3.94 10.86
N ASN A 55 0.25 -4.39 12.06
CA ASN A 55 1.62 -4.30 12.57
C ASN A 55 2.56 -5.37 11.99
N LEU A 56 2.08 -6.60 11.79
CA LEU A 56 2.92 -7.72 11.33
C LEU A 56 3.02 -7.80 9.80
N PHE A 57 1.94 -7.49 9.09
CA PHE A 57 1.82 -7.71 7.65
C PHE A 57 1.69 -6.41 6.85
N GLY A 58 1.27 -5.31 7.50
CA GLY A 58 0.96 -4.05 6.82
C GLY A 58 -0.33 -4.15 6.03
N CYS A 59 -0.35 -3.52 4.85
CA CYS A 59 -1.47 -3.59 3.91
C CYS A 59 -0.98 -3.97 2.52
N GLY A 60 -1.84 -4.56 1.69
CA GLY A 60 -1.52 -4.96 0.33
C GLY A 60 -2.21 -6.23 -0.13
N VAL A 61 -1.82 -6.73 -1.30
CA VAL A 61 -2.35 -7.95 -1.90
C VAL A 61 -1.59 -9.17 -1.36
N ILE A 62 -2.33 -10.17 -0.88
CA ILE A 62 -1.77 -11.46 -0.44
C ILE A 62 -1.66 -12.39 -1.65
N CYS A 63 -2.76 -12.57 -2.39
CA CYS A 63 -2.78 -13.39 -3.59
C CYS A 63 -3.87 -12.94 -4.59
N GLY A 64 -3.70 -13.27 -5.87
CA GLY A 64 -4.69 -12.98 -6.91
C GLY A 64 -4.84 -11.48 -7.20
N LEU A 65 -6.09 -11.02 -7.27
CA LEU A 65 -6.47 -9.61 -7.50
C LEU A 65 -5.75 -8.97 -8.69
N THR A 66 -5.51 -9.76 -9.73
CA THR A 66 -4.87 -9.29 -10.95
C THR A 66 -5.88 -8.52 -11.78
N VAL A 67 -5.55 -7.28 -12.07
CA VAL A 67 -6.31 -6.39 -12.95
C VAL A 67 -5.93 -6.65 -14.40
N LYS A 68 -6.93 -6.89 -15.24
CA LYS A 68 -6.82 -6.98 -16.70
C LYS A 68 -7.67 -5.89 -17.33
N VAL A 69 -7.24 -5.41 -18.49
CA VAL A 69 -7.97 -4.42 -19.27
C VAL A 69 -8.21 -5.02 -20.65
N ASP A 70 -9.44 -4.91 -21.13
CA ASP A 70 -9.88 -5.37 -22.43
C ASP A 70 -10.60 -4.22 -23.17
N GLU A 71 -10.37 -4.12 -24.47
CA GLU A 71 -10.90 -3.07 -25.35
C GLU A 71 -11.95 -3.58 -26.36
N GLU A 72 -12.31 -4.87 -26.36
CA GLU A 72 -13.08 -5.50 -27.44
C GLU A 72 -14.51 -4.94 -27.66
N CYS A 73 -15.07 -4.16 -26.73
CA CYS A 73 -16.40 -3.53 -26.88
C CYS A 73 -16.56 -2.21 -26.09
N GLY A 74 -15.48 -1.45 -25.92
CA GLY A 74 -15.38 -0.37 -24.94
C GLY A 74 -14.23 -0.66 -23.99
N LEU A 75 -14.14 0.03 -22.85
CA LEU A 75 -13.07 -0.21 -21.89
C LEU A 75 -13.60 -1.09 -20.74
N ASN A 76 -13.14 -2.33 -20.66
CA ASN A 76 -13.50 -3.27 -19.62
C ASN A 76 -12.33 -3.48 -18.66
N VAL A 77 -12.54 -3.21 -17.37
CA VAL A 77 -11.54 -3.43 -16.32
C VAL A 77 -12.00 -4.62 -15.48
N THR A 78 -11.29 -5.74 -15.59
CA THR A 78 -11.60 -6.97 -14.86
C THR A 78 -10.60 -7.22 -13.75
N VAL A 79 -11.08 -7.37 -12.53
CA VAL A 79 -10.29 -7.78 -11.37
C VAL A 79 -10.54 -9.27 -11.12
N SER A 80 -9.47 -10.06 -11.13
CA SER A 80 -9.52 -11.49 -10.85
C SER A 80 -9.77 -11.75 -9.35
N PRO A 81 -10.35 -12.90 -8.95
CA PRO A 81 -10.50 -13.28 -7.54
C PRO A 81 -9.17 -13.22 -6.78
N GLY A 82 -9.26 -13.03 -5.47
CA GLY A 82 -8.09 -13.06 -4.61
C GLY A 82 -8.33 -12.50 -3.22
N LEU A 83 -7.24 -12.27 -2.50
CA LEU A 83 -7.23 -11.83 -1.11
C LEU A 83 -6.25 -10.68 -0.93
N ALA A 84 -6.67 -9.66 -0.20
CA ALA A 84 -5.84 -8.55 0.25
C ALA A 84 -6.05 -8.27 1.74
N LEU A 85 -5.17 -7.45 2.29
CA LEU A 85 -5.25 -6.89 3.63
C LEU A 85 -5.28 -5.38 3.50
N ASP A 86 -6.31 -4.72 4.01
CA ASP A 86 -6.43 -3.27 3.90
C ASP A 86 -5.61 -2.50 4.94
N GLY A 87 -5.57 -1.17 4.80
CA GLY A 87 -4.87 -0.28 5.74
C GLY A 87 -5.42 -0.33 7.17
N CYS A 88 -6.63 -0.83 7.37
CA CYS A 88 -7.26 -1.00 8.68
C CYS A 88 -6.97 -2.37 9.30
N GLY A 89 -6.30 -3.26 8.57
CA GLY A 89 -5.98 -4.62 9.01
C GLY A 89 -7.13 -5.60 8.79
N ASP A 90 -8.12 -5.28 7.94
CA ASP A 90 -9.18 -6.22 7.58
C ASP A 90 -8.81 -7.03 6.32
N PRO A 91 -8.99 -8.36 6.35
CA PRO A 91 -8.84 -9.18 5.17
C PRO A 91 -9.99 -8.94 4.20
N GLN A 92 -9.65 -8.60 2.95
CA GLN A 92 -10.58 -8.33 1.86
C GLN A 92 -10.53 -9.47 0.84
N GLN A 93 -11.62 -10.23 0.78
CA GLN A 93 -11.77 -11.35 -0.15
C GLN A 93 -12.65 -10.96 -1.33
N LEU A 94 -12.10 -11.10 -2.53
CA LEU A 94 -12.88 -11.04 -3.77
C LEU A 94 -13.11 -12.47 -4.27
N PRO A 95 -14.30 -13.07 -4.07
CA PRO A 95 -14.54 -14.49 -4.35
C PRO A 95 -14.69 -14.80 -5.84
N SER A 96 -15.18 -13.84 -6.63
CA SER A 96 -15.45 -13.98 -8.06
C SER A 96 -14.86 -12.81 -8.84
N PRO A 97 -14.54 -12.98 -10.13
CA PRO A 97 -14.06 -11.87 -10.95
C PRO A 97 -15.11 -10.75 -11.00
N VAL A 98 -14.65 -9.50 -10.95
CA VAL A 98 -15.53 -8.32 -11.10
C VAL A 98 -15.07 -7.54 -12.31
N THR A 99 -16.01 -7.26 -13.22
CA THR A 99 -15.75 -6.45 -14.41
C THR A 99 -16.50 -5.13 -14.31
N ILE A 100 -15.76 -4.03 -14.45
CA ILE A 100 -16.31 -2.68 -14.56
C ILE A 100 -16.21 -2.31 -16.04
N ALA A 101 -17.37 -2.19 -16.69
CA ALA A 101 -17.47 -1.83 -18.09
C ALA A 101 -17.73 -0.32 -18.23
N PHE A 102 -16.92 0.34 -19.04
CA PHE A 102 -17.16 1.71 -19.50
C PHE A 102 -17.75 1.65 -20.91
N ASP A 103 -18.80 2.42 -21.13
CA ASP A 103 -19.42 2.56 -22.44
C ASP A 103 -18.44 3.20 -23.44
N LYS A 104 -18.68 2.97 -24.74
CA LYS A 104 -17.77 3.40 -25.81
C LYS A 104 -17.47 4.90 -25.76
N ARG A 105 -18.48 5.74 -25.48
CA ARG A 105 -18.30 7.20 -25.41
C ARG A 105 -17.37 7.60 -24.27
N LYS A 106 -17.57 7.03 -23.08
CA LYS A 106 -16.71 7.27 -21.93
C LYS A 106 -15.31 6.71 -22.14
N ALA A 107 -15.19 5.52 -22.75
CA ALA A 107 -13.90 4.92 -23.09
C ALA A 107 -13.09 5.81 -24.06
N GLU A 108 -13.74 6.34 -25.10
CA GLU A 108 -13.12 7.31 -26.03
C GLU A 108 -12.69 8.59 -25.32
N GLN A 109 -13.52 9.12 -24.43
CA GLN A 109 -13.19 10.30 -23.64
C GLN A 109 -11.96 10.07 -22.74
N ILE A 110 -11.93 8.97 -21.99
CA ILE A 110 -10.80 8.60 -21.13
C ILE A 110 -9.53 8.44 -21.97
N ARG A 111 -9.64 7.83 -23.16
CA ARG A 111 -8.52 7.66 -24.10
C ARG A 111 -8.02 8.99 -24.65
N LYS A 112 -8.92 9.92 -24.98
CA LYS A 112 -8.58 11.27 -25.45
C LYS A 112 -7.86 12.07 -24.37
N ASP A 113 -8.32 11.97 -23.13
CA ASP A 113 -7.71 12.66 -22.00
C ASP A 113 -6.34 12.05 -21.63
N ALA A 114 -6.10 10.79 -22.03
CA ALA A 114 -4.88 10.02 -21.76
C ALA A 114 -4.47 10.01 -20.28
N LYS A 115 -5.43 10.27 -19.38
CA LYS A 115 -5.18 10.33 -17.93
C LYS A 115 -5.10 8.90 -17.38
N PRO A 116 -4.08 8.61 -16.54
CA PRO A 116 -4.07 7.35 -15.82
C PRO A 116 -5.23 7.31 -14.82
N PHE A 117 -5.64 6.11 -14.47
CA PHE A 117 -6.65 5.89 -13.44
C PHE A 117 -6.26 4.71 -12.55
N TRP A 118 -6.87 4.62 -11.38
CA TRP A 118 -6.50 3.71 -10.32
C TRP A 118 -7.64 2.73 -10.02
N VAL A 119 -7.28 1.47 -9.80
CA VAL A 119 -8.22 0.42 -9.40
C VAL A 119 -7.98 0.11 -7.93
N ILE A 120 -9.02 0.31 -7.12
CA ILE A 120 -8.96 0.24 -5.67
C ILE A 120 -9.97 -0.82 -5.18
N LEU A 121 -9.58 -1.58 -4.16
CA LEU A 121 -10.44 -2.53 -3.47
C LEU A 121 -10.69 -2.03 -2.05
N CYS A 122 -11.94 -1.80 -1.68
CA CYS A 122 -12.31 -1.34 -0.34
C CYS A 122 -13.23 -2.35 0.35
N GLY A 123 -13.07 -2.48 1.67
CA GLY A 123 -14.01 -3.23 2.49
C GLY A 123 -15.30 -2.46 2.71
N LYS A 124 -16.43 -3.16 2.61
CA LYS A 124 -17.76 -2.68 2.98
C LYS A 124 -18.44 -3.70 3.89
N GLU A 125 -19.40 -3.24 4.67
CA GLU A 125 -20.22 -4.11 5.49
C GLU A 125 -21.68 -3.93 5.11
N LYS A 126 -22.42 -5.04 5.08
CA LYS A 126 -23.86 -5.02 4.85
C LYS A 126 -24.56 -5.76 5.98
N LEU A 127 -25.46 -5.04 6.64
CA LEU A 127 -26.43 -5.61 7.56
C LEU A 127 -27.37 -6.54 6.78
N CYS A 128 -27.57 -7.75 7.29
CA CYS A 128 -28.36 -8.78 6.62
C CYS A 128 -29.09 -9.68 7.63
N GLN A 129 -29.97 -10.54 7.09
CA GLN A 129 -30.86 -11.38 7.88
C GLN A 129 -31.68 -10.57 8.90
N PRO A 130 -32.53 -9.64 8.42
CA PRO A 130 -33.47 -8.95 9.30
C PRO A 130 -34.39 -9.98 9.97
N ARG A 131 -34.58 -9.86 11.28
CA ARG A 131 -35.58 -10.60 12.05
C ARG A 131 -36.55 -9.63 12.70
N SER A 132 -37.81 -10.04 12.84
CA SER A 132 -38.79 -9.28 13.61
C SER A 132 -38.36 -9.22 15.07
N LEU A 133 -38.50 -8.05 15.68
CA LEU A 133 -38.21 -7.85 17.11
C LEU A 133 -39.37 -8.28 18.01
N VAL A 134 -40.57 -8.38 17.44
CA VAL A 134 -41.81 -8.70 18.16
C VAL A 134 -42.26 -10.11 17.79
N CYS A 135 -42.71 -10.86 18.79
CA CYS A 135 -43.20 -12.24 18.63
C CYS A 135 -44.67 -12.31 18.19
N GLU A 136 -45.42 -11.21 18.30
CA GLU A 136 -46.85 -11.13 17.99
C GLU A 136 -47.11 -10.10 16.88
N ALA A 137 -47.95 -10.47 15.92
CA ALA A 137 -48.19 -9.75 14.66
C ALA A 137 -49.22 -8.63 14.78
N ASP A 138 -49.76 -8.42 15.98
CA ASP A 138 -50.91 -7.55 16.20
C ASP A 138 -50.39 -6.19 16.71
N ASP A 139 -50.32 -5.23 15.78
CA ASP A 139 -50.24 -3.78 16.00
C ASP A 139 -48.87 -3.08 16.19
N TYR A 140 -47.74 -3.71 15.84
CA TYR A 140 -46.44 -2.98 15.77
C TYR A 140 -45.85 -2.93 14.36
N ASP A 141 -45.40 -1.73 13.96
CA ASP A 141 -44.84 -1.34 12.67
C ASP A 141 -43.62 -2.17 12.23
N GLY A 142 -43.79 -3.45 11.91
CA GLY A 142 -42.83 -4.28 11.16
C GLY A 142 -41.36 -4.16 11.59
N ALA A 143 -41.09 -3.87 12.87
CA ALA A 143 -39.76 -3.50 13.30
C ALA A 143 -38.82 -4.69 13.14
N THR A 144 -37.85 -4.55 12.24
CA THR A 144 -36.84 -5.58 11.98
C THR A 144 -35.46 -5.08 12.35
N GLN A 145 -34.65 -5.97 12.92
CA GLN A 145 -33.25 -5.71 13.19
C GLN A 145 -32.40 -6.74 12.46
N ALA A 146 -31.32 -6.28 11.83
CA ALA A 146 -30.35 -7.16 11.22
C ALA A 146 -29.64 -7.98 12.29
N THR A 147 -29.59 -9.29 12.09
CA THR A 147 -28.94 -10.21 13.03
C THR A 147 -27.55 -10.63 12.59
N ARG A 148 -27.11 -10.21 11.40
CA ARG A 148 -25.80 -10.54 10.84
C ARG A 148 -25.20 -9.38 10.07
N ILE A 149 -23.88 -9.29 10.12
CA ILE A 149 -23.07 -8.41 9.28
C ILE A 149 -22.32 -9.27 8.27
N ARG A 150 -22.41 -8.93 6.98
CA ARG A 150 -21.64 -9.57 5.92
C ARG A 150 -20.56 -8.61 5.43
N ALA A 151 -19.31 -9.06 5.46
CA ALA A 151 -18.22 -8.38 4.80
C ALA A 151 -18.40 -8.45 3.27
N LEU A 152 -18.19 -7.33 2.61
CA LEU A 152 -18.25 -7.15 1.16
C LEU A 152 -16.94 -6.49 0.72
N SER A 153 -16.51 -6.79 -0.51
CA SER A 153 -15.41 -6.09 -1.13
C SER A 153 -15.91 -5.35 -2.36
N GLU A 154 -15.64 -4.06 -2.41
CA GLU A 154 -16.05 -3.15 -3.48
C GLU A 154 -14.83 -2.79 -4.32
N VAL A 155 -14.91 -3.05 -5.63
CA VAL A 155 -13.90 -2.61 -6.59
C VAL A 155 -14.35 -1.26 -7.14
N THR A 156 -13.50 -0.25 -7.01
CA THR A 156 -13.75 1.10 -7.51
C THR A 156 -12.65 1.52 -8.50
N VAL A 157 -13.03 2.34 -9.48
CA VAL A 157 -12.11 2.98 -10.41
C VAL A 157 -12.12 4.48 -10.11
N SER A 158 -10.97 5.01 -9.70
CA SER A 158 -10.76 6.44 -9.45
C SER A 158 -9.92 7.06 -10.56
N PHE A 159 -10.28 8.27 -11.00
CA PHE A 159 -9.47 9.10 -11.92
C PHE A 159 -8.62 10.13 -11.18
N GLU A 160 -8.74 10.18 -9.85
CA GLU A 160 -7.91 10.97 -8.97
C GLU A 160 -6.88 10.06 -8.30
N ALA A 161 -5.64 10.55 -8.20
CA ALA A 161 -4.59 9.83 -7.51
C ALA A 161 -4.96 9.73 -6.02
N PRO A 162 -4.98 8.53 -5.42
CA PRO A 162 -5.30 8.41 -4.00
C PRO A 162 -4.21 9.05 -3.14
N ASP A 163 -4.62 9.75 -2.07
CA ASP A 163 -3.74 10.56 -1.21
C ASP A 163 -2.58 9.78 -0.58
N CYS A 164 -2.78 8.50 -0.32
CA CYS A 164 -1.66 7.64 -0.01
C CYS A 164 -1.66 6.39 -0.89
N ILE A 165 -0.53 6.22 -1.56
CA ILE A 165 -0.19 5.03 -2.31
C ILE A 165 0.70 4.24 -1.36
N CYS A 166 0.21 3.13 -0.82
CA CYS A 166 1.06 2.20 -0.04
C CYS A 166 2.15 1.53 -0.90
N GLY A 167 2.29 1.97 -2.15
CA GLY A 167 3.35 1.60 -3.07
C GLY A 167 4.46 2.64 -3.02
N CYS A 168 5.69 2.15 -3.03
CA CYS A 168 6.84 3.02 -3.21
C CYS A 168 6.78 3.67 -4.59
N PRO A 169 6.78 5.03 -4.70
CA PRO A 169 6.93 5.66 -5.98
C PRO A 169 8.22 5.13 -6.63
N ASN A 170 8.14 4.74 -7.91
CA ASN A 170 9.37 4.37 -8.61
C ASN A 170 10.25 5.62 -8.71
N PRO A 171 11.57 5.50 -8.56
CA PRO A 171 12.48 6.60 -8.87
C PRO A 171 12.36 6.94 -10.36
N GLY A 172 11.58 7.97 -10.67
CA GLY A 172 11.23 8.37 -12.04
C GLY A 172 9.76 8.79 -12.22
N ASP A 173 8.87 8.42 -11.30
CA ASP A 173 7.46 8.82 -11.29
C ASP A 173 7.22 10.15 -10.55
N SER A 174 8.23 11.01 -10.39
CA SER A 174 8.07 12.33 -9.75
C SER A 174 6.95 13.09 -10.46
N ALA A 175 5.82 13.26 -9.75
CA ALA A 175 4.68 14.00 -10.24
C ALA A 175 5.11 15.42 -10.63
N PRO A 176 4.45 16.06 -11.62
CA PRO A 176 4.60 17.49 -11.83
C PRO A 176 4.12 18.19 -10.56
N SER A 177 5.06 18.78 -9.83
CA SER A 177 4.82 19.55 -8.62
C SER A 177 4.18 20.88 -9.00
N ASP A 178 2.87 20.90 -9.18
CA ASP A 178 2.06 22.10 -9.15
C ASP A 178 1.25 22.09 -7.84
N MET A 179 1.84 22.63 -6.76
CA MET A 179 1.10 23.42 -5.77
C MET A 179 2.04 24.19 -4.83
N ALA A 180 2.08 25.50 -5.10
CA ALA A 180 2.26 26.65 -4.22
C ALA A 180 3.01 26.51 -2.87
N ALA A 181 4.03 27.35 -2.77
CA ALA A 181 4.86 27.64 -1.61
C ALA A 181 4.12 28.03 -0.32
N ALA A 182 4.67 27.56 0.81
CA ALA A 182 4.90 28.37 2.00
C ALA A 182 6.37 28.14 2.45
N PRO A 183 7.10 29.16 2.93
CA PRO A 183 8.53 29.06 3.13
C PRO A 183 8.83 28.39 4.47
N SER A 184 9.55 27.26 4.45
CA SER A 184 10.31 26.81 5.62
C SER A 184 11.78 26.79 5.24
N ALA A 185 12.55 27.49 6.06
CA ALA A 185 13.95 27.80 5.82
C ALA A 185 14.84 26.55 6.02
N GLY A 186 15.77 26.37 5.07
CA GLY A 186 17.10 25.83 5.31
C GLY A 186 17.21 24.37 5.74
N ARG A 187 17.19 23.45 4.77
CA ARG A 187 17.94 22.20 4.87
C ARG A 187 18.69 21.94 3.57
N ALA A 188 20.00 21.74 3.70
CA ALA A 188 20.93 21.55 2.61
C ALA A 188 20.61 20.27 1.81
N ASP A 189 20.66 20.39 0.50
CA ASP A 189 20.51 19.33 -0.48
C ASP A 189 21.57 18.24 -0.29
N ALA A 190 21.15 17.10 0.26
CA ALA A 190 21.89 15.85 0.12
C ALA A 190 21.39 15.15 -1.16
N ALA A 191 22.22 15.19 -2.20
CA ALA A 191 21.97 14.52 -3.47
C ALA A 191 21.74 13.02 -3.25
N VAL A 192 20.49 12.57 -3.46
CA VAL A 192 20.14 11.15 -3.49
C VAL A 192 20.77 10.55 -4.73
N SER A 193 21.84 9.77 -4.53
CA SER A 193 22.44 8.98 -5.61
C SER A 193 21.50 7.83 -5.97
N PRO A 194 21.24 7.56 -7.26
CA PRO A 194 20.38 6.45 -7.68
C PRO A 194 21.03 5.11 -7.32
N SER A 195 20.34 4.32 -6.50
CA SER A 195 20.82 3.01 -6.05
C SER A 195 20.76 1.98 -7.21
N PRO A 196 21.84 1.25 -7.51
CA PRO A 196 21.99 0.44 -8.73
C PRO A 196 21.24 -0.91 -8.73
N SER A 197 20.47 -1.25 -7.70
CA SER A 197 19.99 -2.63 -7.48
C SER A 197 18.50 -2.90 -7.73
N GLY A 198 17.71 -1.98 -8.29
CA GLY A 198 16.28 -2.23 -8.59
C GLY A 198 15.43 -2.65 -7.37
N ARG A 199 15.96 -2.49 -6.16
CA ARG A 199 15.24 -2.58 -4.89
C ARG A 199 14.49 -1.27 -4.72
N ASN A 200 13.19 -1.36 -4.44
CA ASN A 200 12.40 -0.19 -4.11
C ASN A 200 12.92 0.36 -2.79
N THR A 201 13.66 1.46 -2.86
CA THR A 201 14.26 2.12 -1.69
C THR A 201 13.23 2.50 -0.66
N CYS A 202 11.96 2.74 -1.02
CA CYS A 202 10.98 3.13 0.00
C CYS A 202 10.68 2.05 1.06
N ASN A 203 10.87 0.76 0.75
CA ASN A 203 10.82 -0.27 1.80
C ASN A 203 12.04 -0.17 2.71
N ASP A 204 13.23 -0.02 2.13
CA ASP A 204 14.47 0.13 2.89
C ASP A 204 14.45 1.44 3.70
N ASP A 205 13.91 2.53 3.16
CA ASP A 205 13.74 3.83 3.81
C ASP A 205 12.72 3.74 4.96
N HIS A 206 11.63 2.99 4.78
CA HIS A 206 10.69 2.67 5.86
C HIS A 206 11.33 1.77 6.93
N ASP A 207 12.19 0.84 6.52
CA ASP A 207 12.85 -0.10 7.40
C ASP A 207 14.02 0.52 8.18
N THR A 208 14.63 1.58 7.64
CA THR A 208 15.81 2.27 8.21
C THR A 208 15.49 3.59 8.91
N ARG A 209 14.32 4.20 8.68
CA ARG A 209 13.89 5.37 9.46
C ARG A 209 13.51 4.94 10.88
N THR A 210 14.33 5.40 11.83
CA THR A 210 14.05 5.32 13.27
C THR A 210 12.92 6.24 13.70
N ASP A 211 12.63 7.27 12.89
CA ASP A 211 11.48 8.15 13.00
C ASP A 211 10.38 7.71 12.02
N CYS A 212 9.52 6.79 12.45
CA CYS A 212 8.19 6.74 11.85
C CYS A 212 7.56 8.11 12.12
N ALA A 213 7.55 8.99 11.11
CA ALA A 213 6.80 10.25 11.20
C ALA A 213 5.39 9.94 11.73
N GLU A 214 4.77 10.85 12.48
CA GLU A 214 3.42 10.61 13.02
C GLU A 214 2.40 10.29 11.90
N ASP A 215 2.74 10.71 10.69
CA ASP A 215 2.07 10.59 9.40
C ASP A 215 2.54 9.39 8.55
N CYS A 216 3.48 8.57 9.05
CA CYS A 216 3.92 7.29 8.46
C CYS A 216 2.77 6.26 8.33
N GLY A 217 1.70 6.42 9.13
CA GLY A 217 0.61 5.43 9.20
C GLY A 217 1.05 4.13 9.89
N CYS A 218 2.21 4.15 10.55
CA CYS A 218 2.87 3.04 11.21
C CYS A 218 2.23 2.81 12.59
N GLY A 219 0.91 2.59 12.61
CA GLY A 219 0.10 2.50 13.83
C GLY A 219 -1.35 3.00 13.65
N SER A 220 -1.60 3.90 12.69
CA SER A 220 -2.94 4.36 12.26
C SER A 220 -3.32 3.74 10.91
N ALA A 221 -4.59 3.81 10.51
CA ALA A 221 -4.91 3.48 9.11
C ALA A 221 -4.10 4.42 8.22
N CYS A 222 -3.50 3.90 7.15
CA CYS A 222 -2.92 4.73 6.10
C CYS A 222 -3.88 5.88 5.73
N GLY A 223 -3.37 7.02 5.23
CA GLY A 223 -4.23 8.08 4.68
C GLY A 223 -5.22 7.59 3.59
N CYS A 224 -5.02 6.37 3.07
CA CYS A 224 -5.88 5.67 2.12
C CYS A 224 -7.14 5.07 2.73
N GLY A 225 -7.31 5.15 4.06
CA GLY A 225 -8.41 4.50 4.76
C GLY A 225 -8.36 2.97 4.66
N CYS A 226 -9.52 2.32 4.77
CA CYS A 226 -9.65 0.86 4.72
C CYS A 226 -9.74 0.32 3.27
N CYS A 227 -8.78 0.71 2.44
CA CYS A 227 -8.73 0.32 1.02
C CYS A 227 -7.34 -0.17 0.60
N VAL A 228 -7.28 -0.88 -0.52
CA VAL A 228 -6.06 -1.45 -1.13
C VAL A 228 -5.98 -1.05 -2.58
N LEU A 229 -4.87 -0.44 -2.97
CA LEU A 229 -4.60 -0.12 -4.37
C LEU A 229 -4.15 -1.38 -5.12
N LEU A 230 -4.85 -1.73 -6.20
CA LEU A 230 -4.58 -2.94 -6.99
C LEU A 230 -3.70 -2.67 -8.20
N ALA A 231 -3.98 -1.62 -8.96
CA ALA A 231 -3.24 -1.27 -10.16
C ALA A 231 -3.44 0.20 -10.54
N ARG A 232 -2.44 0.75 -11.25
CA ARG A 232 -2.55 1.98 -12.01
C ARG A 232 -2.70 1.58 -13.47
N ILE A 233 -3.70 2.09 -14.15
CA ILE A 233 -3.90 1.83 -15.58
C ILE A 233 -3.45 3.07 -16.34
N SER A 234 -2.55 2.89 -17.29
CA SER A 234 -1.97 3.97 -18.10
C SER A 234 -1.99 3.60 -19.58
N LEU A 235 -2.17 4.59 -20.44
CA LEU A 235 -2.16 4.40 -21.89
C LEU A 235 -0.71 4.44 -22.38
N VAL A 236 -0.22 3.34 -22.95
CA VAL A 236 1.15 3.23 -23.49
C VAL A 236 1.06 2.80 -24.95
N ASN A 237 1.55 3.64 -25.86
CA ASN A 237 1.47 3.41 -27.31
C ASN A 237 0.04 3.13 -27.79
N GLY A 238 -0.95 3.83 -27.23
CA GLY A 238 -2.35 3.65 -27.58
C GLY A 238 -2.99 2.36 -27.04
N VAL A 239 -2.33 1.63 -26.14
CA VAL A 239 -2.88 0.44 -25.49
C VAL A 239 -2.92 0.65 -23.98
N TRP A 240 -4.06 0.40 -23.35
CA TRP A 240 -4.17 0.45 -21.90
C TRP A 240 -3.38 -0.69 -21.26
N ARG A 241 -2.45 -0.34 -20.38
CA ARG A 241 -1.65 -1.31 -19.64
C ARG A 241 -1.87 -1.15 -18.14
N PRO A 242 -2.30 -2.22 -17.45
CA PRO A 242 -2.31 -2.23 -15.99
C PRO A 242 -0.88 -2.37 -15.47
N LEU A 243 -0.45 -1.42 -14.66
CA LEU A 243 0.81 -1.43 -13.93
C LEU A 243 0.54 -1.91 -12.50
N HIS A 244 1.01 -3.13 -12.19
CA HIS A 244 0.97 -3.67 -10.83
C HIS A 244 2.27 -3.41 -10.06
N LYS A 245 3.42 -3.53 -10.73
CA LYS A 245 4.75 -3.41 -10.10
C LYS A 245 4.97 -1.97 -9.64
N GLY A 246 5.35 -1.80 -8.37
CA GLY A 246 5.53 -0.49 -7.73
C GLY A 246 4.23 0.17 -7.27
N VAL A 247 3.07 -0.32 -7.72
CA VAL A 247 1.76 0.27 -7.38
C VAL A 247 1.07 -0.49 -6.24
N ARG A 248 0.98 -1.82 -6.35
CA ARG A 248 0.43 -2.65 -5.26
C ARG A 248 1.54 -3.20 -4.40
N ARG A 249 1.38 -3.10 -3.07
CA ARG A 249 2.23 -3.79 -2.10
C ARG A 249 1.83 -5.27 -2.04
N LEU A 250 2.81 -6.17 -2.09
CA LEU A 250 2.57 -7.58 -1.80
C LEU A 250 2.82 -7.80 -0.31
N VAL A 251 1.82 -8.31 0.38
CA VAL A 251 1.98 -8.73 1.77
C VAL A 251 2.79 -10.01 1.74
N ARG A 252 4.03 -9.93 2.20
CA ARG A 252 4.87 -11.11 2.45
C ARG A 252 5.04 -11.23 3.96
N PRO A 253 4.72 -12.38 4.56
CA PRO A 253 5.10 -12.61 5.95
C PRO A 253 6.64 -12.58 6.01
N ALA A 254 7.17 -11.48 6.52
CA ALA A 254 8.57 -11.34 6.86
C ALA A 254 8.68 -11.48 8.38
N MET A 255 9.70 -12.18 8.85
CA MET A 255 10.03 -12.11 10.27
C MET A 255 10.46 -10.67 10.56
N VAL A 256 9.74 -9.99 11.44
CA VAL A 256 10.12 -8.66 11.91
C VAL A 256 11.42 -8.84 12.70
N GLY A 257 12.52 -8.31 12.17
CA GLY A 257 13.79 -8.32 12.88
C GLY A 257 13.66 -7.50 14.15
N ASP A 258 14.33 -7.95 15.22
CA ASP A 258 14.39 -7.17 16.45
C ASP A 258 15.11 -5.85 16.18
N ARG A 259 14.41 -4.73 16.37
CA ARG A 259 14.98 -3.39 16.21
C ARG A 259 15.52 -2.96 17.56
N GLU A 260 16.78 -3.27 17.84
CA GLU A 260 17.45 -2.59 18.94
C GLU A 260 17.54 -1.09 18.62
N PRO A 261 16.99 -0.20 19.47
CA PRO A 261 17.09 1.23 19.26
C PRO A 261 18.57 1.64 19.29
N GLY A 262 19.09 2.07 18.14
CA GLY A 262 20.49 2.48 18.00
C GLY A 262 21.47 1.37 17.59
N ALA A 263 20.99 0.14 17.31
CA ALA A 263 21.83 -0.79 16.58
C ALA A 263 22.16 -0.16 15.22
N PRO A 264 23.45 0.00 14.86
CA PRO A 264 23.81 0.50 13.55
C PRO A 264 23.11 -0.39 12.54
N VAL A 265 22.31 0.21 11.65
CA VAL A 265 21.71 -0.50 10.51
C VAL A 265 22.83 -1.32 9.92
N ALA A 266 22.81 -2.64 10.13
CA ALA A 266 23.91 -3.51 9.73
C ALA A 266 24.07 -3.24 8.24
N ALA A 267 25.16 -2.53 7.87
CA ALA A 267 25.32 -1.95 6.55
C ALA A 267 25.02 -3.07 5.57
N ALA A 268 23.85 -3.00 4.93
CA ALA A 268 23.29 -4.11 4.18
C ALA A 268 24.40 -4.52 3.23
N ALA A 269 25.01 -5.69 3.46
CA ALA A 269 26.33 -6.03 2.97
C ALA A 269 26.42 -5.58 1.51
N VAL A 270 27.06 -4.43 1.30
CA VAL A 270 27.23 -3.87 -0.04
C VAL A 270 28.08 -4.94 -0.68
N ALA A 271 27.47 -5.69 -1.60
CA ALA A 271 28.16 -6.70 -2.36
C ALA A 271 29.46 -6.04 -2.81
N ALA A 272 30.59 -6.60 -2.38
CA ALA A 272 31.91 -6.04 -2.64
C ALA A 272 31.94 -5.59 -4.11
N PRO A 273 32.39 -4.36 -4.42
CA PRO A 273 32.35 -3.85 -5.77
C PRO A 273 32.96 -4.91 -6.66
N GLN A 274 32.14 -5.51 -7.53
CA GLN A 274 32.68 -6.41 -8.55
C GLN A 274 33.68 -5.56 -9.30
N ALA A 275 34.95 -5.97 -9.26
CA ALA A 275 36.02 -5.28 -9.96
C ALA A 275 35.52 -5.04 -11.39
N ILE A 276 35.37 -3.77 -11.74
CA ILE A 276 35.04 -3.37 -13.10
C ILE A 276 36.15 -3.96 -13.95
N VAL A 277 35.84 -5.05 -14.66
CA VAL A 277 36.70 -5.58 -15.70
C VAL A 277 36.67 -4.53 -16.77
N VAL A 278 37.65 -3.63 -16.75
CA VAL A 278 37.88 -2.67 -17.83
C VAL A 278 38.09 -3.52 -19.08
N PRO A 279 37.20 -3.44 -20.09
CA PRO A 279 37.41 -4.16 -21.32
C PRO A 279 38.75 -3.69 -21.92
N PRO A 280 39.55 -4.60 -22.50
CA PRO A 280 40.81 -4.23 -23.12
C PRO A 280 40.57 -3.10 -24.13
N PRO A 281 41.49 -2.12 -24.22
CA PRO A 281 41.34 -1.02 -25.16
C PRO A 281 41.17 -1.58 -26.58
N PRO A 282 40.31 -0.94 -27.40
CA PRO A 282 40.13 -1.37 -28.78
C PRO A 282 41.48 -1.37 -29.50
N PRO A 283 41.73 -2.33 -30.41
CA PRO A 283 42.97 -2.36 -31.18
C PRO A 283 43.12 -1.04 -31.93
N THR A 284 44.32 -0.45 -31.82
CA THR A 284 44.69 0.74 -32.58
C THR A 284 44.45 0.49 -34.07
N PRO A 285 43.73 1.38 -34.77
CA PRO A 285 43.52 1.23 -36.20
C PRO A 285 44.87 1.27 -36.92
N ASP A 286 45.03 0.35 -37.88
CA ASP A 286 46.21 0.31 -38.74
C ASP A 286 46.41 1.67 -39.44
N PRO A 287 47.66 2.14 -39.59
CA PRO A 287 47.94 3.39 -40.26
C PRO A 287 47.43 3.37 -41.69
N VAL A 288 46.51 4.30 -41.99
CA VAL A 288 45.99 4.52 -43.34
C VAL A 288 47.16 4.86 -44.26
N PRO A 289 47.34 4.16 -45.40
CA PRO A 289 48.35 4.51 -46.39
C PRO A 289 48.07 5.91 -46.90
N VAL A 290 49.01 6.82 -46.67
CA VAL A 290 48.96 8.18 -47.22
C VAL A 290 49.34 8.09 -48.70
N ASP A 291 48.38 8.33 -49.58
CA ASP A 291 48.58 8.43 -51.02
C ASP A 291 49.46 9.67 -51.34
N PRO A 292 50.67 9.51 -51.88
CA PRO A 292 51.57 10.62 -52.16
C PRO A 292 51.25 11.25 -53.52
N LYS A 293 50.07 11.90 -53.66
CA LYS A 293 49.79 12.69 -54.87
C LYS A 293 48.71 13.76 -54.70
N ALA A 294 48.88 14.67 -53.74
CA ALA A 294 48.11 15.91 -53.69
C ALA A 294 49.00 17.11 -54.12
N PRO A 295 48.65 17.86 -55.17
CA PRO A 295 49.37 19.08 -55.55
C PRO A 295 49.07 20.24 -54.58
N PRO A 296 50.03 21.16 -54.38
CA PRO A 296 49.89 22.26 -53.42
C PRO A 296 48.84 23.29 -53.84
N PRO A 297 48.09 23.87 -52.89
CA PRO A 297 47.14 24.94 -53.18
C PRO A 297 47.86 26.26 -53.51
N ALA A 298 47.33 26.96 -54.52
CA ALA A 298 47.81 28.25 -54.98
C ALA A 298 47.53 29.37 -53.97
N ASN A 299 48.52 30.24 -53.75
CA ASN A 299 48.41 31.44 -52.92
C ASN A 299 47.46 32.47 -53.55
N PRO A 300 46.55 33.08 -52.77
CA PRO A 300 45.86 34.30 -53.19
C PRO A 300 46.75 35.53 -53.01
N ALA A 301 46.62 36.48 -53.95
CA ALA A 301 47.28 37.78 -53.99
C ALA A 301 46.65 38.80 -53.03
#